data_AF-A0A2V5VXG9-F1
#
_entry.id   AF-A0A2V5VXG9-F1
#
_cell.length_a   1.000
_cell.length_b   1.000
_cell.length_c   1.000
_cell.angle_alpha   90.00
_cell.angle_beta   90.00
_cell.angle_gamma   90.00
#
_symmetry.space_group_name_H-M   'P 1'
#
loop_
_entity.id
_entity.type
_entity.pdbx_description
1 polymer ?
#
loop_
_entity_poly.entity_id
_entity_poly.type
_entity_poly.pdbx_seq_one_letter_code
_entity_poly.pdbx_strand_id
1 'polypeptide(L)'
;MPRFDWTCGACRAVVLRRRVGHSTFEVPMAETLVIASANNLSVKYGTQVVLDDATIAFTEGEHIGLVGRNGSGKSTFLQIAAGVAQADSGEFTRRRDLVTGYMPQVSGLDDAATVHANILSGAQRILDLIAEYERVPGDSPLSATLLDQIIQADGWNLEHRIKSLITNLHAPESGRVVGTLSGGERRRVALCRALLARPDFLILDEPTNHLDTGSIEWLEDFLARYAGTCLFVTHDRYFLDRVATRIVELSRGQFTSYDGNYTDYLLARVQRKAVEEMQEHKRQKFLKRELQWVRRAPRARRTKSVDRVERYFEMAAQDAPEAELDVELIIPTPPKLANRVIELREVSVELGGRTLFQHVNLNLVAGERLGVVGRNGLGKTSLLKVTLQELPAASGAVEIGARTQINYVDQNRLLLDDEKTVWEEVGSGGEHVTLGEQSITLRAYLRRFLFSEERINTKISQLSGGERSRVLLAKILKRGGNV
;
A
#
# COMPACT_ATOMS: atom_id res chain seq x y z
N MET A 1 -27.50 -43.89 -19.21
CA MET A 1 -26.79 -43.67 -20.47
C MET A 1 -27.73 -42.94 -21.43
N PRO A 2 -27.39 -41.71 -21.80
CA PRO A 2 -27.29 -41.39 -23.22
C PRO A 2 -25.98 -40.69 -23.59
N ARG A 3 -25.71 -40.73 -24.89
CA ARG A 3 -24.44 -40.53 -25.59
C ARG A 3 -23.97 -39.07 -25.60
N PHE A 4 -22.65 -38.89 -25.48
CA PHE A 4 -21.93 -37.66 -25.79
C PHE A 4 -21.68 -37.58 -27.29
N ASP A 5 -22.11 -36.51 -27.94
CA ASP A 5 -21.59 -36.06 -29.23
C ASP A 5 -20.87 -34.72 -29.02
N TRP A 6 -19.60 -34.68 -29.41
CA TRP A 6 -18.74 -33.51 -29.36
C TRP A 6 -18.75 -32.81 -30.72
N THR A 7 -19.28 -31.59 -30.79
CA THR A 7 -18.91 -30.62 -31.83
C THR A 7 -18.89 -29.19 -31.28
N CYS A 8 -17.82 -28.50 -31.66
CA CYS A 8 -17.38 -27.14 -31.35
C CYS A 8 -18.41 -26.03 -31.63
N GLY A 9 -18.34 -24.94 -30.85
CA GLY A 9 -18.80 -23.60 -31.27
C GLY A 9 -19.84 -22.93 -30.37
N ALA A 10 -19.49 -21.75 -29.86
CA ALA A 10 -20.31 -20.73 -29.19
C ALA A 10 -20.44 -20.82 -27.65
N CYS A 11 -19.87 -19.80 -26.98
CA CYS A 11 -20.21 -19.36 -25.64
C CYS A 11 -21.73 -19.33 -25.46
N ARG A 12 -22.27 -20.19 -24.57
CA ARG A 12 -23.64 -20.07 -24.08
C ARG A 12 -23.59 -19.65 -22.61
N ALA A 13 -24.04 -18.43 -22.37
CA ALA A 13 -24.29 -17.87 -21.05
C ALA A 13 -25.26 -18.75 -20.25
N VAL A 14 -24.91 -19.03 -19.00
CA VAL A 14 -25.81 -19.67 -18.03
C VAL A 14 -26.69 -18.58 -17.43
N VAL A 15 -27.94 -18.49 -17.90
CA VAL A 15 -28.95 -17.58 -17.35
C VAL A 15 -29.56 -18.21 -16.09
N LEU A 16 -29.19 -17.73 -14.90
CA LEU A 16 -29.87 -18.07 -13.65
C LEU A 16 -31.13 -17.21 -13.49
N ARG A 17 -32.30 -17.76 -13.85
CA ARG A 17 -33.60 -17.12 -13.59
C ARG A 17 -33.98 -17.28 -12.11
N ARG A 18 -33.91 -16.19 -11.33
CA ARG A 18 -34.66 -16.09 -10.06
C ARG A 18 -36.08 -15.61 -10.35
N ARG A 19 -37.10 -16.43 -10.04
CA ARG A 19 -38.50 -16.01 -10.01
C ARG A 19 -38.83 -15.36 -8.66
N VAL A 20 -39.14 -14.07 -8.65
CA VAL A 20 -39.98 -13.45 -7.62
C VAL A 20 -40.92 -12.45 -8.29
N GLY A 21 -42.22 -12.56 -7.97
CA GLY A 21 -43.36 -11.67 -8.24
C GLY A 21 -43.28 -10.52 -9.26
N HIS A 22 -44.05 -10.66 -10.33
CA HIS A 22 -44.85 -9.64 -11.05
C HIS A 22 -44.38 -8.17 -11.05
N SER A 23 -43.24 -7.90 -11.69
CA SER A 23 -43.05 -6.80 -12.65
C SER A 23 -41.66 -6.94 -13.29
N THR A 24 -41.62 -7.31 -14.57
CA THR A 24 -40.36 -7.40 -15.34
C THR A 24 -39.95 -6.00 -15.76
N PHE A 25 -39.25 -5.29 -14.88
CA PHE A 25 -38.34 -4.23 -15.30
C PHE A 25 -37.04 -4.90 -15.74
N GLU A 26 -36.87 -5.06 -17.04
CA GLU A 26 -35.56 -5.34 -17.64
C GLU A 26 -34.72 -4.06 -17.52
N VAL A 27 -33.90 -4.00 -16.47
CA VAL A 27 -32.77 -3.07 -16.45
C VAL A 27 -31.72 -3.69 -17.37
N PRO A 28 -31.28 -3.01 -18.46
CA PRO A 28 -30.17 -3.50 -19.24
C PRO A 28 -28.94 -3.52 -18.33
N MET A 29 -28.46 -4.71 -17.96
CA MET A 29 -27.11 -4.84 -17.42
C MET A 29 -26.17 -4.51 -18.58
N ALA A 30 -25.53 -3.34 -18.51
CA ALA A 30 -24.46 -3.00 -19.44
C ALA A 30 -23.47 -4.16 -19.46
N GLU A 31 -23.14 -4.67 -20.65
CA GLU A 31 -22.09 -5.67 -20.81
C GLU A 31 -20.78 -5.04 -20.34
N THR A 32 -20.34 -5.36 -19.12
CA THR A 32 -19.11 -4.82 -18.56
C THR A 32 -17.92 -5.40 -19.32
N LEU A 33 -17.25 -4.56 -20.11
CA LEU A 33 -16.14 -4.98 -20.94
C LEU A 33 -14.91 -5.28 -20.07
N VAL A 34 -14.40 -6.51 -20.12
CA VAL A 34 -13.14 -6.88 -19.47
C VAL A 34 -11.98 -6.28 -20.25
N ILE A 35 -11.18 -5.43 -19.62
CA ILE A 35 -10.04 -4.74 -20.25
C ILE A 35 -8.71 -5.47 -20.05
N ALA A 36 -8.60 -6.21 -18.94
CA ALA A 36 -7.43 -7.01 -18.57
C ALA A 36 -7.84 -8.15 -17.64
N SER A 37 -7.07 -9.24 -17.66
CA SER A 37 -7.26 -10.36 -16.73
C SER A 37 -5.96 -11.10 -16.46
N ALA A 38 -5.83 -11.58 -15.23
CA ALA A 38 -4.84 -12.54 -14.80
C ALA A 38 -5.52 -13.90 -14.63
N ASN A 39 -4.99 -14.93 -15.28
CA ASN A 39 -5.48 -16.30 -15.16
C ASN A 39 -4.38 -17.19 -14.59
N ASN A 40 -4.66 -17.81 -13.44
CA ASN A 40 -3.79 -18.80 -12.79
C ASN A 40 -2.34 -18.32 -12.62
N LEU A 41 -2.15 -17.04 -12.27
CA LEU A 41 -0.81 -16.48 -12.08
C LEU A 41 -0.13 -17.11 -10.88
N SER A 42 1.07 -17.64 -11.11
CA SER A 42 1.93 -18.11 -10.03
C SER A 42 3.33 -17.50 -10.13
N VAL A 43 3.85 -17.10 -8.97
CA VAL A 43 5.18 -16.48 -8.84
C VAL A 43 5.86 -17.02 -7.60
N LYS A 44 7.10 -17.47 -7.74
CA LYS A 44 7.92 -18.06 -6.69
C LYS A 44 9.29 -17.40 -6.64
N TYR A 45 9.70 -16.97 -5.46
CA TYR A 45 11.07 -16.51 -5.21
C TYR A 45 11.76 -17.49 -4.25
N GLY A 46 12.65 -18.32 -4.80
CA GLY A 46 13.29 -19.40 -4.02
C GLY A 46 12.24 -20.39 -3.52
N THR A 47 12.11 -20.52 -2.19
CA THR A 47 11.10 -21.39 -1.56
C THR A 47 9.79 -20.67 -1.25
N GLN A 48 9.73 -19.34 -1.39
CA GLN A 48 8.55 -18.55 -1.06
C GLN A 48 7.63 -18.42 -2.27
N VAL A 49 6.41 -18.94 -2.15
CA VAL A 49 5.34 -18.70 -3.12
C VAL A 49 4.69 -17.34 -2.81
N VAL A 50 4.69 -16.46 -3.80
CA VAL A 50 4.16 -15.09 -3.69
C VAL A 50 2.78 -14.99 -4.30
N LEU A 51 2.57 -15.58 -5.47
CA LEU A 51 1.27 -15.78 -6.10
C LEU A 51 1.07 -17.26 -6.36
N ASP A 52 -0.15 -17.76 -6.11
CA ASP A 52 -0.50 -19.18 -6.20
C ASP A 52 -1.85 -19.33 -6.90
N ASP A 53 -1.82 -19.71 -8.18
CA ASP A 53 -3.00 -19.81 -9.06
C ASP A 53 -3.93 -18.57 -9.01
N ALA A 54 -3.33 -17.39 -8.86
CA ALA A 54 -4.04 -16.15 -8.61
C ALA A 54 -4.79 -15.69 -9.87
N THR A 55 -6.11 -15.53 -9.75
CA THR A 55 -6.99 -15.15 -10.87
C THR A 55 -7.78 -13.89 -10.54
N ILE A 56 -7.79 -12.92 -11.45
CA ILE A 56 -8.53 -11.66 -11.32
C ILE A 56 -8.85 -11.08 -12.70
N ALA A 57 -10.04 -10.53 -12.87
CA ALA A 57 -10.41 -9.74 -14.04
C ALA A 57 -10.60 -8.26 -13.67
N PHE A 58 -10.37 -7.37 -14.63
CA PHE A 58 -10.55 -5.93 -14.53
C PHE A 58 -11.57 -5.48 -15.58
N THR A 59 -12.59 -4.75 -15.14
CA THR A 59 -13.61 -4.19 -16.04
C THR A 59 -13.44 -2.69 -16.21
N GLU A 60 -13.92 -2.18 -17.33
CA GLU A 60 -13.79 -0.76 -17.70
C GLU A 60 -14.42 0.17 -16.66
N GLY A 61 -13.67 1.16 -16.20
CA GLY A 61 -14.11 2.17 -15.23
C GLY A 61 -14.03 1.73 -13.77
N GLU A 62 -13.51 0.54 -13.46
CA GLU A 62 -13.30 0.13 -12.07
C GLU A 62 -12.13 0.87 -11.42
N HIS A 63 -12.27 1.18 -10.14
CA HIS A 63 -11.18 1.67 -9.29
C HIS A 63 -10.89 0.63 -8.22
N ILE A 64 -9.85 -0.16 -8.44
CA ILE A 64 -9.49 -1.32 -7.64
C ILE A 64 -8.41 -0.98 -6.62
N GLY A 65 -8.74 -1.13 -5.33
CA GLY A 65 -7.78 -1.08 -4.24
C GLY A 65 -7.22 -2.46 -3.92
N LEU A 66 -5.92 -2.69 -4.15
CA LEU A 66 -5.24 -3.93 -3.78
C LEU A 66 -4.66 -3.83 -2.37
N VAL A 67 -5.22 -4.62 -1.46
CA VAL A 67 -4.83 -4.69 -0.05
C VAL A 67 -4.22 -6.04 0.29
N GLY A 68 -3.36 -6.10 1.30
CA GLY A 68 -2.70 -7.33 1.70
C GLY A 68 -1.52 -7.07 2.63
N ARG A 69 -1.00 -8.13 3.27
CA ARG A 69 0.15 -8.01 4.19
C ARG A 69 1.40 -7.53 3.46
N ASN A 70 2.35 -6.98 4.18
CA ASN A 70 3.65 -6.63 3.60
C ASN A 70 4.38 -7.92 3.20
N GLY A 71 4.97 -7.93 1.99
CA GLY A 71 5.55 -9.14 1.41
C GLY A 71 4.54 -10.13 0.82
N SER A 72 3.25 -9.79 0.75
CA SER A 72 2.23 -10.67 0.14
C SER A 72 2.29 -10.74 -1.40
N GLY A 73 3.12 -9.93 -2.06
CA GLY A 73 3.26 -9.91 -3.51
C GLY A 73 2.56 -8.78 -4.25
N LYS A 74 2.01 -7.77 -3.55
CA LYS A 74 1.28 -6.64 -4.17
C LYS A 74 2.11 -5.95 -5.27
N SER A 75 3.30 -5.47 -4.94
CA SER A 75 4.18 -4.79 -5.91
C SER A 75 4.62 -5.73 -7.05
N THR A 76 4.84 -7.02 -6.76
CA THR A 76 5.13 -8.03 -7.78
C THR A 76 3.97 -8.17 -8.77
N PHE A 77 2.74 -8.23 -8.28
CA PHE A 77 1.56 -8.29 -9.14
C PHE A 77 1.38 -7.01 -9.98
N LEU A 78 1.61 -5.83 -9.38
CA LEU A 78 1.56 -4.55 -10.11
C LEU A 78 2.59 -4.51 -11.25
N GLN A 79 3.80 -5.02 -11.01
CA GLN A 79 4.84 -5.13 -12.06
C GLN A 79 4.42 -6.06 -13.20
N ILE A 80 3.76 -7.17 -12.90
CA ILE A 80 3.23 -8.11 -13.91
C ILE A 80 2.09 -7.42 -14.70
N ALA A 81 1.15 -6.78 -14.01
CA ALA A 81 0.05 -6.07 -14.64
C ALA A 81 0.53 -4.90 -15.53
N ALA A 82 1.62 -4.23 -15.14
CA ALA A 82 2.27 -3.19 -15.94
C ALA A 82 3.09 -3.75 -17.12
N GLY A 83 3.35 -5.06 -17.17
CA GLY A 83 4.20 -5.70 -18.18
C GLY A 83 5.70 -5.50 -17.95
N VAL A 84 6.11 -5.10 -16.75
CA VAL A 84 7.51 -4.90 -16.34
C VAL A 84 8.15 -6.21 -15.88
N ALA A 85 7.35 -7.11 -15.31
CA ALA A 85 7.77 -8.44 -14.86
C ALA A 85 6.91 -9.52 -15.53
N GLN A 86 7.43 -10.75 -15.55
CA GLN A 86 6.71 -11.94 -16.00
C GLN A 86 6.47 -12.88 -14.83
N ALA A 87 5.36 -13.61 -14.88
CA ALA A 87 5.07 -14.68 -13.93
C ALA A 87 5.77 -15.98 -14.33
N ASP A 88 5.94 -16.90 -13.38
CA ASP A 88 6.53 -18.21 -13.65
C ASP A 88 5.55 -19.11 -14.39
N SER A 89 4.25 -18.98 -14.08
CA SER A 89 3.16 -19.64 -14.79
C SER A 89 1.88 -18.80 -14.76
N GLY A 90 0.93 -19.16 -15.63
CA GLY A 90 -0.27 -18.37 -15.88
C GLY A 90 0.01 -17.23 -16.87
N GLU A 91 -1.03 -16.45 -17.18
CA GLU A 91 -0.91 -15.33 -18.11
C GLU A 91 -1.66 -14.09 -17.61
N PHE A 92 -1.07 -12.93 -17.88
CA PHE A 92 -1.74 -11.64 -17.78
C PHE A 92 -2.07 -11.17 -19.20
N THR A 93 -3.36 -11.12 -19.51
CA THR A 93 -3.88 -10.69 -20.81
C THR A 93 -4.50 -9.31 -20.70
N ARG A 94 -4.36 -8.51 -21.76
CA ARG A 94 -4.91 -7.16 -21.86
C ARG A 94 -5.42 -6.88 -23.27
N ARG A 95 -6.36 -5.95 -23.39
CA ARG A 95 -6.82 -5.45 -24.70
C ARG A 95 -5.62 -4.86 -25.47
N ARG A 96 -5.55 -5.09 -26.79
CA ARG A 96 -4.35 -4.76 -27.61
C ARG A 96 -4.07 -3.26 -27.71
N ASP A 97 -5.12 -2.46 -27.67
CA ASP A 97 -5.16 -1.00 -27.79
C ASP A 97 -5.11 -0.28 -26.44
N LEU A 98 -5.01 -1.02 -25.33
CA LEU A 98 -5.05 -0.48 -23.98
C LEU A 98 -3.78 0.33 -23.67
N VAL A 99 -3.93 1.63 -23.41
CA VAL A 99 -2.85 2.47 -22.90
C VAL A 99 -2.70 2.23 -21.41
N THR A 100 -1.54 1.73 -20.98
CA THR A 100 -1.25 1.48 -19.57
C THR A 100 -0.29 2.54 -19.03
N GLY A 101 -0.64 3.18 -17.90
CA GLY A 101 0.25 4.05 -17.15
C GLY A 101 0.65 3.37 -15.85
N TYR A 102 1.93 3.46 -15.49
CA TYR A 102 2.46 2.78 -14.32
C TYR A 102 3.36 3.70 -13.50
N MET A 103 3.04 3.82 -12.21
CA MET A 103 3.88 4.46 -11.19
C MET A 103 4.46 3.38 -10.26
N PRO A 104 5.73 3.00 -10.44
CA PRO A 104 6.40 2.06 -9.53
C PRO A 104 6.72 2.70 -8.17
N GLN A 105 6.88 1.86 -7.15
CA GLN A 105 7.28 2.31 -5.80
C GLN A 105 8.65 3.00 -5.79
N VAL A 106 9.59 2.50 -6.60
CA VAL A 106 10.91 3.11 -6.85
C VAL A 106 10.88 3.76 -8.21
N SER A 107 11.09 5.08 -8.24
CA SER A 107 10.98 5.89 -9.45
C SER A 107 12.12 5.57 -10.43
N GLY A 108 11.82 4.81 -11.49
CA GLY A 108 12.71 4.63 -12.64
C GLY A 108 12.71 5.88 -13.54
N LEU A 109 13.14 7.00 -12.98
CA LEU A 109 13.32 8.27 -13.68
C LEU A 109 14.77 8.36 -14.18
N ASP A 110 14.98 9.07 -15.29
CA ASP A 110 16.32 9.39 -15.78
C ASP A 110 16.88 10.56 -14.97
N ASP A 111 17.94 10.29 -14.21
CA ASP A 111 18.58 11.25 -13.31
C ASP A 111 19.34 12.35 -14.07
N ALA A 112 19.72 12.12 -15.33
CA ALA A 112 20.38 13.12 -16.17
C ALA A 112 19.39 14.10 -16.82
N ALA A 113 18.14 13.68 -17.01
CA ALA A 113 17.12 14.47 -17.67
C ALA A 113 16.41 15.46 -16.73
N THR A 114 15.75 16.45 -17.33
CA THR A 114 14.94 17.44 -16.58
C THR A 114 13.63 16.82 -16.10
N VAL A 115 12.97 17.48 -15.15
CA VAL A 115 11.63 17.15 -14.69
C VAL A 115 10.65 17.13 -15.87
N HIS A 116 10.70 18.14 -16.74
CA HIS A 116 9.85 18.21 -17.94
C HIS A 116 10.03 16.99 -18.84
N ALA A 117 11.27 16.66 -19.22
CA ALA A 117 11.57 15.54 -20.10
C ALA A 117 11.12 14.20 -19.50
N ASN A 118 11.34 14.01 -18.19
CA ASN A 118 10.86 12.82 -17.49
C ASN A 118 9.33 12.72 -17.49
N ILE A 119 8.61 13.81 -17.23
CA ILE A 119 7.13 13.79 -17.26
C ILE A 119 6.64 13.51 -18.69
N LEU A 120 7.23 14.19 -19.67
CA LEU A 120 6.88 14.08 -21.08
C LEU A 120 7.08 12.65 -21.62
N SER A 121 8.11 11.94 -21.15
CA SER A 121 8.32 10.53 -21.51
C SER A 121 7.13 9.62 -21.19
N GLY A 122 6.26 10.01 -20.25
CA GLY A 122 5.02 9.29 -19.93
C GLY A 122 3.99 9.30 -21.05
N ALA A 123 4.10 10.23 -22.00
CA ALA A 123 3.24 10.37 -23.17
C ALA A 123 3.96 10.01 -24.49
N GLN A 124 4.97 9.15 -24.46
CA GLN A 124 5.78 8.79 -25.64
C GLN A 124 4.94 8.36 -26.83
N ARG A 125 3.90 7.53 -26.62
CA ARG A 125 2.96 7.13 -27.68
C ARG A 125 2.32 8.32 -28.40
N ILE A 126 1.95 9.38 -27.66
CA ILE A 126 1.33 10.58 -28.23
C ILE A 126 2.38 11.39 -29.01
N LEU A 127 3.61 11.48 -28.48
CA LEU A 127 4.72 12.12 -29.19
C LEU A 127 5.05 11.40 -30.49
N ASP A 128 5.04 10.07 -30.48
CA ASP A 128 5.29 9.25 -31.67
C ASP A 128 4.20 9.49 -32.73
N LEU A 129 2.93 9.59 -32.32
CA LEU A 129 1.82 9.95 -33.22
C LEU A 129 1.99 11.34 -33.85
N ILE A 130 2.38 12.34 -33.05
CA ILE A 130 2.63 13.71 -33.54
C ILE A 130 3.80 13.71 -34.53
N ALA A 131 4.90 13.03 -34.19
CA ALA A 131 6.08 12.93 -35.05
C ALA A 131 5.79 12.17 -36.36
N GLU A 132 4.94 11.15 -36.32
CA GLU A 132 4.49 10.43 -37.52
C GLU A 132 3.60 11.33 -38.38
N TYR A 133 2.66 12.05 -37.77
CA TYR A 133 1.77 13.00 -38.46
C TYR A 133 2.57 14.09 -39.19
N GLU A 134 3.61 14.63 -38.56
CA GLU A 134 4.49 15.65 -39.17
C GLU A 134 5.32 15.14 -40.35
N ARG A 135 5.58 13.82 -40.43
CA ARG A 135 6.36 13.20 -41.52
C ARG A 135 5.50 12.79 -42.71
N VAL A 136 4.22 12.49 -42.48
CA VAL A 136 3.30 12.01 -43.52
C VAL A 136 2.80 13.19 -44.35
N PRO A 137 2.77 13.10 -45.70
CA PRO A 137 2.18 14.13 -46.54
C PRO A 137 0.71 14.40 -46.17
N GLY A 138 0.31 15.67 -46.09
CA GLY A 138 -1.04 16.06 -45.65
C GLY A 138 -2.19 15.48 -46.46
N ASP A 139 -1.94 15.11 -47.72
CA ASP A 139 -2.95 14.55 -48.63
C ASP A 139 -3.14 13.03 -48.43
N SER A 140 -2.36 12.40 -47.56
CA SER A 140 -2.45 10.97 -47.27
C SER A 140 -3.67 10.67 -46.37
N PRO A 141 -4.45 9.60 -46.67
CA PRO A 141 -5.51 9.12 -45.76
C PRO A 141 -5.01 8.78 -44.34
N LEU A 142 -3.73 8.43 -44.21
CA LEU A 142 -3.08 8.17 -42.92
C LEU A 142 -2.98 9.45 -42.06
N SER A 143 -2.80 10.62 -42.69
CA SER A 143 -2.70 11.90 -41.97
C SER A 143 -3.98 12.22 -41.19
N ALA A 144 -5.14 12.01 -41.81
CA ALA A 144 -6.44 12.17 -41.14
C ALA A 144 -6.61 11.20 -39.95
N THR A 145 -6.20 9.94 -40.13
CA THR A 145 -6.29 8.93 -39.06
C THR A 145 -5.40 9.28 -37.86
N LEU A 146 -4.17 9.73 -38.12
CA LEU A 146 -3.24 10.16 -37.07
C LEU A 146 -3.76 11.42 -36.35
N LEU A 147 -4.31 12.39 -37.10
CA LEU A 147 -4.89 13.60 -36.52
C LEU A 147 -6.04 13.27 -35.57
N ASP A 148 -6.95 12.37 -35.98
CA ASP A 148 -8.05 11.93 -35.13
C ASP A 148 -7.55 11.28 -33.83
N GLN A 149 -6.51 10.43 -33.91
CA GLN A 149 -5.91 9.81 -32.73
C GLN A 149 -5.24 10.84 -31.80
N ILE A 150 -4.57 11.86 -32.36
CA ILE A 150 -3.94 12.93 -31.56
C ILE A 150 -5.00 13.78 -30.87
N ILE A 151 -6.11 14.10 -31.55
CA ILE A 151 -7.23 14.86 -30.98
C ILE A 151 -7.90 14.06 -29.86
N GLN A 152 -8.18 12.77 -30.08
CA GLN A 152 -8.75 11.89 -29.05
C GLN A 152 -7.86 11.78 -27.81
N ALA A 153 -6.54 11.73 -27.99
CA ALA A 153 -5.57 11.70 -26.90
C ALA A 153 -5.33 13.07 -26.23
N ASP A 154 -5.95 14.15 -26.75
CA ASP A 154 -5.74 15.52 -26.32
C ASP A 154 -4.23 15.89 -26.36
N GLY A 155 -3.56 15.48 -27.44
CA GLY A 155 -2.11 15.49 -27.58
C GLY A 155 -1.49 16.87 -27.80
N TRP A 156 -2.24 17.81 -28.39
CA TRP A 156 -1.76 19.19 -28.57
C TRP A 156 -1.70 19.99 -27.26
N ASN A 157 -2.37 19.50 -26.20
CA ASN A 157 -2.43 20.16 -24.90
C ASN A 157 -1.44 19.58 -23.87
N LEU A 158 -0.46 18.77 -24.29
CA LEU A 158 0.51 18.14 -23.38
C LEU A 158 1.24 19.16 -22.49
N GLU A 159 1.70 20.29 -23.03
CA GLU A 159 2.39 21.32 -22.25
C GLU A 159 1.51 21.94 -21.16
N HIS A 160 0.24 22.21 -21.48
CA HIS A 160 -0.71 22.71 -20.49
C HIS A 160 -0.99 21.67 -19.40
N ARG A 161 -1.10 20.38 -19.78
CA ARG A 161 -1.28 19.27 -18.85
C ARG A 161 -0.09 19.11 -17.92
N ILE A 162 1.14 19.19 -18.43
CA ILE A 162 2.37 19.14 -17.63
C ILE A 162 2.37 20.25 -16.58
N LYS A 163 2.12 21.50 -17.00
CA LYS A 163 2.04 22.65 -16.07
C LYS A 163 0.98 22.43 -15.00
N SER A 164 -0.22 22.00 -15.40
CA SER A 164 -1.33 21.72 -14.48
C SER A 164 -0.96 20.63 -13.45
N LEU A 165 -0.34 19.53 -13.90
CA LEU A 165 0.08 18.42 -13.04
C LEU A 165 1.17 18.87 -12.06
N ILE A 166 2.18 19.61 -12.53
CA ILE A 166 3.24 20.14 -11.67
C ILE A 166 2.67 21.05 -10.58
N THR A 167 1.75 21.94 -10.94
CA THR A 167 1.12 22.85 -9.99
C THR A 167 0.28 22.11 -8.96
N ASN A 168 -0.65 21.24 -9.40
CA ASN A 168 -1.60 20.60 -8.51
C ASN A 168 -0.96 19.56 -7.59
N LEU A 169 0.03 18.82 -8.09
CA LEU A 169 0.78 17.85 -7.28
C LEU A 169 1.94 18.49 -6.52
N HIS A 170 2.19 19.79 -6.69
CA HIS A 170 3.37 20.48 -6.13
C HIS A 170 4.68 19.76 -6.49
N ALA A 171 4.82 19.33 -7.74
CA ALA A 171 6.06 18.76 -8.24
C ALA A 171 7.14 19.87 -8.41
N PRO A 172 8.43 19.50 -8.44
CA PRO A 172 9.51 20.45 -8.68
C PRO A 172 9.37 21.18 -10.03
N GLU A 173 10.06 22.31 -10.16
CA GLU A 173 10.09 23.09 -11.40
C GLU A 173 10.56 22.27 -12.60
N SER A 174 9.93 22.52 -13.74
CA SER A 174 10.09 21.76 -14.99
C SER A 174 11.52 21.70 -15.52
N GLY A 175 12.31 22.78 -15.34
CA GLY A 175 13.70 22.87 -15.80
C GLY A 175 14.73 22.20 -14.89
N ARG A 176 14.35 21.77 -13.68
CA ARG A 176 15.30 21.20 -12.72
C ARG A 176 15.69 19.76 -13.13
N VAL A 177 16.94 19.38 -12.88
CA VAL A 177 17.46 18.03 -13.17
C VAL A 177 17.03 17.04 -12.09
N VAL A 178 16.56 15.87 -12.51
CA VAL A 178 15.97 14.86 -11.60
C VAL A 178 16.97 14.30 -10.60
N GLY A 179 18.25 14.14 -10.98
CA GLY A 179 19.29 13.66 -10.06
C GLY A 179 19.52 14.55 -8.83
N THR A 180 19.04 15.80 -8.84
CA THR A 180 19.14 16.73 -7.70
C THR A 180 17.94 16.66 -6.74
N LEU A 181 16.91 15.90 -7.08
CA LEU A 181 15.65 15.87 -6.36
C LEU A 181 15.69 14.94 -5.15
N SER A 182 14.98 15.31 -4.08
CA SER A 182 14.70 14.41 -2.96
C SER A 182 13.79 13.25 -3.39
N GLY A 183 13.78 12.14 -2.64
CA GLY A 183 12.94 10.98 -2.95
C GLY A 183 11.44 11.30 -3.09
N GLY A 184 10.92 12.20 -2.24
CA GLY A 184 9.53 12.64 -2.33
C GLY A 184 9.24 13.50 -3.56
N GLU A 185 10.18 14.38 -3.94
CA GLU A 185 10.10 15.15 -5.19
C GLU A 185 10.12 14.22 -6.42
N ARG A 186 11.05 13.25 -6.46
CA ARG A 186 11.12 12.24 -7.53
C ARG A 186 9.81 11.47 -7.66
N ARG A 187 9.20 11.10 -6.53
CA ARG A 187 7.91 10.40 -6.50
C ARG A 187 6.78 11.23 -7.12
N ARG A 188 6.72 12.53 -6.85
CA ARG A 188 5.74 13.45 -7.46
C ARG A 188 5.93 13.57 -8.97
N VAL A 189 7.18 13.62 -9.44
CA VAL A 189 7.50 13.61 -10.88
C VAL A 189 7.05 12.29 -11.53
N ALA A 190 7.29 11.15 -10.87
CA ALA A 190 6.84 9.84 -11.36
C ALA A 190 5.30 9.73 -11.44
N LEU A 191 4.58 10.31 -10.48
CA LEU A 191 3.11 10.40 -10.52
C LEU A 191 2.64 11.27 -11.69
N CYS A 192 3.23 12.45 -11.88
CA CYS A 192 2.93 13.31 -13.04
C CYS A 192 3.15 12.56 -14.37
N ARG A 193 4.26 11.82 -14.49
CA ARG A 193 4.58 10.99 -15.66
C ARG A 193 3.51 9.94 -15.93
N ALA A 194 3.07 9.20 -14.90
CA ALA A 194 2.07 8.15 -15.05
C ALA A 194 0.68 8.69 -15.45
N LEU A 195 0.32 9.89 -14.97
CA LEU A 195 -0.96 10.54 -15.27
C LEU A 195 -0.95 11.28 -16.62
N LEU A 196 0.22 11.64 -17.15
CA LEU A 196 0.32 12.53 -18.31
C LEU A 196 -0.44 11.98 -19.51
N ALA A 197 -0.37 10.68 -19.81
CA ALA A 197 -1.00 10.11 -20.99
C ALA A 197 -2.52 9.92 -20.89
N ARG A 198 -3.15 10.09 -19.71
CA ARG A 198 -4.53 9.64 -19.44
C ARG A 198 -4.74 8.17 -19.88
N PRO A 199 -3.99 7.22 -19.30
CA PRO A 199 -4.06 5.80 -19.67
C PRO A 199 -5.44 5.16 -19.42
N ASP A 200 -5.86 4.25 -20.28
CA ASP A 200 -7.07 3.46 -20.06
C ASP A 200 -6.96 2.57 -18.81
N PHE A 201 -5.75 2.13 -18.48
CA PHE A 201 -5.44 1.36 -17.28
C PHE A 201 -4.29 2.00 -16.50
N LEU A 202 -4.61 2.58 -15.35
CA LEU A 202 -3.67 3.28 -14.48
C LEU A 202 -3.27 2.40 -13.29
N ILE A 203 -1.98 2.14 -13.13
CA ILE A 203 -1.43 1.31 -12.06
C ILE A 203 -0.55 2.16 -11.15
N LEU A 204 -0.89 2.24 -9.86
CA LEU A 204 -0.21 3.11 -8.89
C LEU A 204 0.25 2.33 -7.65
N ASP A 205 1.56 2.31 -7.38
CA ASP A 205 2.12 1.70 -6.16
C ASP A 205 2.43 2.76 -5.10
N GLU A 206 1.65 2.79 -4.01
CA GLU A 206 1.72 3.73 -2.88
C GLU A 206 1.71 5.21 -3.33
N PRO A 207 0.69 5.68 -4.07
CA PRO A 207 0.68 7.03 -4.66
C PRO A 207 0.55 8.16 -3.64
N THR A 208 -0.07 7.92 -2.49
CA THR A 208 -0.29 8.93 -1.44
C THR A 208 0.97 9.22 -0.62
N ASN A 209 1.98 8.35 -0.68
CA ASN A 209 3.18 8.50 0.12
C ASN A 209 3.99 9.74 -0.33
N HIS A 210 4.52 10.50 0.62
CA HIS A 210 5.26 11.75 0.41
C HIS A 210 4.50 12.89 -0.29
N LEU A 211 3.16 12.77 -0.41
CA LEU A 211 2.28 13.88 -0.76
C LEU A 211 1.86 14.65 0.49
N ASP A 212 1.64 15.95 0.34
CA ASP A 212 0.95 16.76 1.35
C ASP A 212 -0.56 16.61 1.20
N THR A 213 -1.32 16.99 2.24
CA THR A 213 -2.77 16.82 2.30
C THR A 213 -3.51 17.40 1.09
N GLY A 214 -3.13 18.59 0.62
CA GLY A 214 -3.79 19.20 -0.53
C GLY A 214 -3.53 18.45 -1.84
N SER A 215 -2.32 17.91 -2.01
CA SER A 215 -1.98 17.06 -3.16
C SER A 215 -2.72 15.70 -3.12
N ILE A 216 -2.96 15.15 -1.92
CA ILE A 216 -3.76 13.93 -1.74
C ILE A 216 -5.22 14.19 -2.11
N GLU A 217 -5.83 15.24 -1.57
CA GLU A 217 -7.21 15.63 -1.88
C GLU A 217 -7.41 15.85 -3.38
N TRP A 218 -6.47 16.55 -4.04
CA TRP A 218 -6.52 16.72 -5.49
C TRP A 218 -6.45 15.38 -6.24
N LEU A 219 -5.59 14.45 -5.80
CA LEU A 219 -5.45 13.14 -6.43
C LEU A 219 -6.71 12.30 -6.23
N GLU A 220 -7.32 12.33 -5.05
CA GLU A 220 -8.61 11.68 -4.78
C GLU A 220 -9.70 12.20 -5.73
N ASP A 221 -9.84 13.53 -5.84
CA ASP A 221 -10.82 14.16 -6.72
C ASP A 221 -10.53 13.92 -8.21
N PHE A 222 -9.26 13.78 -8.59
CA PHE A 222 -8.86 13.43 -9.95
C PHE A 222 -9.26 11.98 -10.27
N LEU A 223 -8.92 11.04 -9.38
CA LEU A 223 -9.16 9.61 -9.61
C LEU A 223 -10.64 9.24 -9.49
N ALA A 224 -11.40 9.88 -8.60
CA ALA A 224 -12.84 9.67 -8.49
C ALA A 224 -13.60 10.04 -9.78
N ARG A 225 -13.07 10.99 -10.57
CA ARG A 225 -13.64 11.39 -11.88
C ARG A 225 -12.94 10.73 -13.06
N TYR A 226 -12.01 9.83 -12.80
CA TYR A 226 -11.22 9.19 -13.85
C TYR A 226 -12.05 8.12 -14.55
N ALA A 227 -12.25 8.31 -15.86
CA ALA A 227 -13.05 7.38 -16.67
C ALA A 227 -12.34 6.05 -16.94
N GLY A 228 -11.00 6.02 -16.86
CA GLY A 228 -10.22 4.80 -17.02
C GLY A 228 -10.28 3.90 -15.80
N THR A 229 -9.74 2.70 -15.96
CA THR A 229 -9.64 1.71 -14.88
C THR A 229 -8.39 1.98 -14.06
N CYS A 230 -8.49 1.93 -12.73
CA CYS A 230 -7.37 2.16 -11.83
C CYS A 230 -7.08 0.92 -10.99
N LEU A 231 -5.81 0.57 -10.81
CA LEU A 231 -5.33 -0.40 -9.84
C LEU A 231 -4.32 0.30 -8.92
N PHE A 232 -4.65 0.44 -7.64
CA PHE A 232 -3.77 1.08 -6.68
C PHE A 232 -3.49 0.22 -5.46
N VAL A 233 -2.24 0.27 -5.00
CA VAL A 233 -1.82 -0.24 -3.69
C VAL A 233 -1.58 0.95 -2.80
N THR A 234 -2.29 1.04 -1.67
CA THR A 234 -2.03 2.07 -0.68
C THR A 234 -2.38 1.59 0.72
N HIS A 235 -1.69 2.14 1.71
CA HIS A 235 -2.06 2.01 3.11
C HIS A 235 -3.00 3.12 3.60
N ASP A 236 -3.32 4.10 2.76
CA ASP A 236 -4.24 5.18 3.11
C ASP A 236 -5.70 4.74 3.03
N ARG A 237 -6.33 4.61 4.19
CA ARG A 237 -7.72 4.15 4.33
C ARG A 237 -8.71 5.16 3.78
N TYR A 238 -8.45 6.46 3.93
CA TYR A 238 -9.37 7.50 3.46
C TYR A 238 -9.37 7.56 1.94
N PHE A 239 -8.18 7.43 1.34
CA PHE A 239 -8.05 7.34 -0.11
C PHE A 239 -8.80 6.13 -0.68
N LEU A 240 -8.62 4.94 -0.10
CA LEU A 240 -9.33 3.73 -0.54
C LEU A 240 -10.85 3.88 -0.39
N ASP A 241 -11.31 4.51 0.70
CA ASP A 241 -12.74 4.67 0.96
C ASP A 241 -13.42 5.63 -0.02
N ARG A 242 -12.69 6.66 -0.48
CA ARG A 242 -13.20 7.67 -1.41
C ARG A 242 -13.08 7.27 -2.88
N VAL A 243 -12.01 6.57 -3.25
CA VAL A 243 -11.68 6.30 -4.66
C VAL A 243 -12.06 4.87 -5.08
N ALA A 244 -11.98 3.87 -4.20
CA ALA A 244 -12.17 2.48 -4.62
C ALA A 244 -13.65 2.13 -4.82
N THR A 245 -13.94 1.48 -5.95
CA THR A 245 -15.23 0.84 -6.22
C THR A 245 -15.21 -0.66 -5.91
N ARG A 246 -14.00 -1.24 -5.83
CA ARG A 246 -13.76 -2.65 -5.49
C ARG A 246 -12.47 -2.78 -4.69
N ILE A 247 -12.49 -3.58 -3.62
CA ILE A 247 -11.28 -3.94 -2.87
C ILE A 247 -10.90 -5.38 -3.21
N VAL A 248 -9.62 -5.60 -3.49
CA VAL A 248 -9.05 -6.92 -3.72
C VAL A 248 -8.05 -7.19 -2.62
N GLU A 249 -8.30 -8.23 -1.83
CA GLU A 249 -7.37 -8.73 -0.83
C GLU A 249 -6.46 -9.80 -1.45
N LEU A 250 -5.15 -9.55 -1.42
CA LEU A 250 -4.12 -10.54 -1.73
C LEU A 250 -3.65 -11.19 -0.43
N SER A 251 -4.07 -12.44 -0.22
CA SER A 251 -3.74 -13.25 0.94
C SER A 251 -3.34 -14.65 0.50
N ARG A 252 -2.23 -15.18 1.03
CA ARG A 252 -1.71 -16.52 0.71
C ARG A 252 -1.57 -16.79 -0.79
N GLY A 253 -1.12 -15.78 -1.54
CA GLY A 253 -0.96 -15.87 -2.99
C GLY A 253 -2.25 -15.86 -3.80
N GLN A 254 -3.42 -15.73 -3.17
CA GLN A 254 -4.72 -15.73 -3.84
C GLN A 254 -5.43 -14.37 -3.72
N PHE A 255 -6.25 -14.05 -4.72
CA PHE A 255 -7.08 -12.84 -4.72
C PHE A 255 -8.48 -13.14 -4.21
N THR A 256 -8.96 -12.31 -3.28
CA THR A 256 -10.38 -12.27 -2.87
C THR A 256 -10.94 -10.89 -3.18
N SER A 257 -11.99 -10.82 -3.99
CA SER A 257 -12.63 -9.55 -4.36
C SER A 257 -13.80 -9.23 -3.43
N TYR A 258 -13.96 -7.94 -3.12
CA TYR A 258 -15.04 -7.38 -2.34
C TYR A 258 -15.58 -6.17 -3.07
N ASP A 259 -16.88 -6.17 -3.34
CA ASP A 259 -17.56 -5.03 -3.94
C ASP A 259 -17.73 -3.92 -2.91
N GLY A 260 -17.56 -2.67 -3.35
CA GLY A 260 -17.66 -1.50 -2.48
C GLY A 260 -16.30 -0.96 -2.03
N ASN A 261 -16.36 -0.09 -1.04
CA ASN A 261 -15.21 0.69 -0.60
C ASN A 261 -14.42 -0.03 0.50
N TYR A 262 -13.43 0.65 1.09
CA TYR A 262 -12.61 0.08 2.15
C TYR A 262 -13.39 -0.28 3.41
N THR A 263 -14.39 0.55 3.77
CA THR A 263 -15.26 0.28 4.92
C THR A 263 -16.09 -0.98 4.72
N ASP A 264 -16.67 -1.18 3.53
CA ASP A 264 -17.42 -2.38 3.18
C ASP A 264 -16.54 -3.64 3.26
N TYR A 265 -15.32 -3.55 2.74
CA TYR A 265 -14.33 -4.60 2.87
C TYR A 265 -14.00 -4.95 4.33
N LEU A 266 -13.81 -3.96 5.20
CA LEU A 266 -13.51 -4.22 6.62
C LEU A 266 -14.66 -4.96 7.31
N LEU A 267 -15.91 -4.57 7.02
CA LEU A 267 -17.09 -5.25 7.56
C LEU A 267 -17.17 -6.70 7.05
N ALA A 268 -16.98 -6.92 5.75
CA ALA A 268 -16.98 -8.25 5.15
C ALA A 268 -15.86 -9.14 5.73
N ARG A 269 -14.67 -8.57 5.94
CA ARG A 269 -13.52 -9.27 6.52
C ARG A 269 -13.76 -9.66 7.97
N VAL A 270 -14.35 -8.80 8.80
CA VAL A 270 -14.70 -9.13 10.18
C VAL A 270 -15.71 -10.28 10.23
N GLN A 271 -16.74 -10.23 9.37
CA GLN A 271 -17.72 -11.33 9.28
C GLN A 271 -17.07 -12.64 8.84
N ARG A 272 -16.20 -12.60 7.82
CA ARG A 272 -15.46 -13.77 7.34
C ARG A 272 -14.61 -14.37 8.46
N LYS A 273 -13.82 -13.54 9.16
CA LYS A 273 -12.95 -13.97 10.26
C LYS A 273 -13.76 -14.61 11.41
N ALA A 274 -14.91 -14.06 11.76
CA ALA A 274 -15.79 -14.65 12.78
C ALA A 274 -16.31 -16.04 12.36
N VAL A 275 -16.63 -16.24 11.08
CA VAL A 275 -17.04 -17.55 10.55
C VAL A 275 -15.87 -18.54 10.57
N GLU A 276 -14.68 -18.12 10.14
CA GLU A 276 -13.45 -18.92 10.16
C GLU A 276 -13.08 -19.36 11.58
N GLU A 277 -13.12 -18.44 12.55
CA GLU A 277 -12.85 -18.73 13.97
C GLU A 277 -13.87 -19.74 14.55
N MET A 278 -15.15 -19.60 14.21
CA MET A 278 -16.18 -20.57 14.60
C MET A 278 -15.94 -21.96 13.98
N GLN A 279 -15.52 -22.01 12.71
CA GLN A 279 -15.21 -23.27 12.03
C GLN A 279 -13.97 -23.94 12.64
N GLU A 280 -12.91 -23.18 12.89
CA GLU A 280 -11.68 -23.70 13.50
C GLU A 280 -11.94 -24.19 14.93
N HIS A 281 -12.72 -23.46 15.73
CA HIS A 281 -13.09 -23.90 17.06
C HIS A 281 -13.91 -25.21 17.04
N LYS A 282 -14.80 -25.40 16.04
CA LYS A 282 -15.49 -26.67 15.81
C LYS A 282 -14.50 -27.78 15.41
N ARG A 283 -13.55 -27.49 14.52
CA ARG A 283 -12.50 -28.43 14.07
C ARG A 283 -11.63 -28.88 15.25
N GLN A 284 -11.14 -27.96 16.07
CA GLN A 284 -10.33 -28.28 17.25
C GLN A 284 -11.10 -29.11 18.28
N LYS A 285 -12.38 -28.79 18.53
CA LYS A 285 -13.25 -29.61 19.39
C LYS A 285 -13.45 -31.02 18.84
N PHE A 286 -13.63 -31.16 17.53
CA PHE A 286 -13.72 -32.46 16.87
C PHE A 286 -12.42 -33.25 17.01
N LEU A 287 -11.28 -32.66 16.65
CA LEU A 287 -9.95 -33.29 16.76
C LEU A 287 -9.64 -33.73 18.19
N LYS A 288 -9.95 -32.89 19.20
CA LYS A 288 -9.74 -33.23 20.61
C LYS A 288 -10.59 -34.42 21.07
N ARG A 289 -11.86 -34.48 20.65
CA ARG A 289 -12.77 -35.60 20.96
C ARG A 289 -12.29 -36.90 20.30
N GLU A 290 -11.88 -36.82 19.05
CA GLU A 290 -11.44 -37.99 18.30
C GLU A 290 -10.09 -38.51 18.77
N LEU A 291 -9.15 -37.62 19.10
CA LEU A 291 -7.87 -37.99 19.73
C LEU A 291 -8.09 -38.72 21.06
N GLN A 292 -9.03 -38.26 21.89
CA GLN A 292 -9.40 -38.94 23.13
C GLN A 292 -9.99 -40.34 22.88
N TRP A 293 -10.77 -40.50 21.80
CA TRP A 293 -11.30 -41.81 21.41
C TRP A 293 -10.22 -42.76 20.88
N VAL A 294 -9.31 -42.29 20.02
CA VAL A 294 -8.17 -43.07 19.50
C VAL A 294 -7.25 -43.51 20.66
N ARG A 295 -6.94 -42.60 21.59
CA ARG A 295 -6.13 -42.92 22.79
C ARG A 295 -6.76 -43.98 23.70
N ARG A 296 -8.08 -44.17 23.67
CA ARG A 296 -8.77 -45.22 24.44
C ARG A 296 -8.62 -46.61 23.82
N ALA A 297 -7.89 -46.76 22.71
CA ALA A 297 -7.58 -48.03 22.04
C ALA A 297 -8.79 -48.99 21.94
N PRO A 298 -9.90 -48.57 21.30
CA PRO A 298 -11.07 -49.44 21.14
C PRO A 298 -10.68 -50.67 20.33
N ARG A 299 -11.02 -51.88 20.82
CA ARG A 299 -10.76 -53.15 20.12
C ARG A 299 -11.35 -53.12 18.71
N ALA A 300 -10.48 -52.99 17.71
CA ALA A 300 -10.83 -52.94 16.30
C ALA A 300 -11.54 -54.23 15.87
N ARG A 301 -12.82 -54.14 15.51
CA ARG A 301 -13.56 -55.29 14.93
C ARG A 301 -14.46 -54.94 13.73
N ARG A 302 -14.53 -53.68 13.25
CA ARG A 302 -15.41 -53.32 12.11
C ARG A 302 -14.86 -52.16 11.26
N THR A 303 -15.16 -52.18 9.95
CA THR A 303 -14.79 -51.18 8.92
C THR A 303 -15.03 -49.72 9.34
N LYS A 304 -16.12 -49.45 10.07
CA LYS A 304 -16.45 -48.10 10.59
C LYS A 304 -15.40 -47.49 11.54
N SER A 305 -14.51 -48.29 12.14
CA SER A 305 -13.41 -47.75 12.95
C SER A 305 -12.24 -47.25 12.12
N VAL A 306 -12.09 -47.70 10.87
CA VAL A 306 -11.03 -47.28 9.94
C VAL A 306 -11.39 -45.92 9.32
N ASP A 307 -12.59 -45.78 8.76
CA ASP A 307 -13.10 -44.51 8.16
C ASP A 307 -13.10 -43.33 9.15
N ARG A 308 -13.14 -43.61 10.45
CA ARG A 308 -13.16 -42.60 11.52
C ARG A 308 -11.75 -42.14 11.87
N VAL A 309 -10.78 -43.04 11.78
CA VAL A 309 -9.35 -42.74 11.97
C VAL A 309 -8.81 -42.01 10.73
N GLU A 310 -9.20 -42.42 9.53
CA GLU A 310 -8.85 -41.72 8.28
C GLU A 310 -9.36 -40.27 8.28
N ARG A 311 -10.64 -40.04 8.65
CA ARG A 311 -11.17 -38.68 8.80
C ARG A 311 -10.43 -37.82 9.83
N TYR A 312 -9.92 -38.42 10.89
CA TYR A 312 -9.09 -37.70 11.85
C TYR A 312 -7.78 -37.25 11.21
N PHE A 313 -7.08 -38.14 10.48
CA PHE A 313 -5.83 -37.80 9.79
C PHE A 313 -6.05 -36.80 8.65
N GLU A 314 -7.12 -36.92 7.87
CA GLU A 314 -7.49 -35.94 6.85
C GLU A 314 -7.74 -34.55 7.45
N MET A 315 -8.55 -34.47 8.51
CA MET A 315 -8.80 -33.19 9.17
C MET A 315 -7.57 -32.66 9.91
N ALA A 316 -6.67 -33.51 10.40
CA ALA A 316 -5.43 -33.09 11.06
C ALA A 316 -4.35 -32.64 10.05
N ALA A 317 -4.36 -33.17 8.83
CA ALA A 317 -3.45 -32.79 7.76
C ALA A 317 -3.81 -31.44 7.11
N GLN A 318 -5.02 -30.93 7.35
CA GLN A 318 -5.37 -29.56 6.96
C GLN A 318 -4.63 -28.54 7.84
N ASP A 319 -3.91 -27.63 7.20
CA ASP A 319 -3.25 -26.53 7.90
C ASP A 319 -4.27 -25.67 8.65
N ALA A 320 -3.95 -25.31 9.89
CA ALA A 320 -4.74 -24.33 10.61
C ALA A 320 -4.61 -22.96 9.91
N PRO A 321 -5.69 -22.16 9.83
CA PRO A 321 -5.56 -20.80 9.32
C PRO A 321 -4.54 -20.03 10.16
N GLU A 322 -3.59 -19.35 9.51
CA GLU A 322 -2.67 -18.44 10.19
C GLU A 322 -3.47 -17.41 10.99
N ALA A 323 -3.19 -17.33 12.30
CA ALA A 323 -3.71 -16.26 13.12
C ALA A 323 -3.02 -14.95 12.73
N GLU A 324 -3.78 -13.97 12.26
CA GLU A 324 -3.29 -12.60 12.21
C GLU A 324 -3.11 -12.09 13.63
N LEU A 325 -1.85 -11.98 14.04
CA LEU A 325 -1.46 -11.40 15.30
C LEU A 325 -1.49 -9.88 15.16
N ASP A 326 -2.25 -9.20 16.02
CA ASP A 326 -2.23 -7.75 16.12
C ASP A 326 -1.01 -7.30 16.93
N VAL A 327 -0.40 -6.18 16.51
CA VAL A 327 0.69 -5.54 17.28
C VAL A 327 0.09 -4.97 18.55
N GLU A 328 0.49 -5.49 19.71
CA GLU A 328 0.14 -4.91 21.00
C GLU A 328 1.15 -3.81 21.36
N LEU A 329 0.85 -2.58 20.98
CA LEU A 329 1.65 -1.40 21.30
C LEU A 329 1.54 -1.06 22.79
N ILE A 330 2.56 -1.37 23.57
CA ILE A 330 2.69 -0.82 24.93
C ILE A 330 3.36 0.55 24.82
N ILE A 331 2.60 1.59 25.14
CA ILE A 331 3.15 2.90 25.45
C ILE A 331 3.35 2.93 26.97
N PRO A 332 4.59 3.07 27.48
CA PRO A 332 4.83 3.12 28.92
C PRO A 332 4.05 4.27 29.56
N THR A 333 3.58 4.09 30.78
CA THR A 333 2.93 5.17 31.53
C THR A 333 3.93 6.33 31.69
N PRO A 334 3.64 7.52 31.15
CA PRO A 334 4.60 8.60 31.17
C PRO A 334 4.82 9.10 32.62
N PRO A 335 6.05 9.49 33.00
CA PRO A 335 6.28 10.17 34.27
C PRO A 335 5.47 11.47 34.34
N LYS A 336 5.05 11.87 35.55
CA LYS A 336 4.20 13.06 35.76
C LYS A 336 4.78 14.31 35.09
N LEU A 337 4.06 14.86 34.11
CA LEU A 337 4.37 16.16 33.53
C LEU A 337 3.94 17.30 34.46
N ALA A 338 4.67 18.40 34.38
CA ALA A 338 4.15 19.69 34.84
C ALA A 338 3.15 20.26 33.82
N ASN A 339 2.29 21.19 34.23
CA ASN A 339 1.31 21.80 33.32
C ASN A 339 1.97 22.49 32.11
N ARG A 340 3.17 23.04 32.25
CA ARG A 340 3.91 23.69 31.17
C ARG A 340 4.92 22.72 30.56
N VAL A 341 4.72 22.38 29.29
CA VAL A 341 5.52 21.36 28.59
C VAL A 341 6.52 22.00 27.64
N ILE A 342 6.03 22.75 26.65
CA ILE A 342 6.82 23.46 25.64
C ILE A 342 6.15 24.82 25.39
N GLU A 343 6.94 25.90 25.37
CA GLU A 343 6.48 27.23 24.97
C GLU A 343 7.45 27.88 23.97
N LEU A 344 6.92 28.24 22.81
CA LEU A 344 7.59 29.07 21.80
C LEU A 344 7.03 30.48 21.90
N ARG A 345 7.90 31.47 22.06
CA ARG A 345 7.56 32.91 22.12
C ARG A 345 8.22 33.65 20.96
N GLU A 346 7.40 34.18 20.06
CA GLU A 346 7.82 34.94 18.87
C GLU A 346 8.96 34.29 18.06
N VAL A 347 8.96 32.96 17.98
CA VAL A 347 10.06 32.21 17.38
C VAL A 347 10.06 32.42 15.87
N SER A 348 11.22 32.82 15.33
CA SER A 348 11.45 32.94 13.90
C SER A 348 12.64 32.11 13.48
N VAL A 349 12.57 31.48 12.30
CA VAL A 349 13.60 30.56 11.82
C VAL A 349 13.93 30.86 10.37
N GLU A 350 15.22 31.01 10.12
CA GLU A 350 15.80 31.21 8.80
C GLU A 350 16.78 30.08 8.50
N LEU A 351 16.70 29.50 7.31
CA LEU A 351 17.58 28.42 6.89
C LEU A 351 18.02 28.66 5.45
N GLY A 352 19.33 28.73 5.21
CA GLY A 352 19.89 28.90 3.86
C GLY A 352 19.45 30.19 3.15
N GLY A 353 19.27 31.29 3.89
CA GLY A 353 18.85 32.60 3.35
C GLY A 353 17.35 32.71 3.04
N ARG A 354 16.55 31.71 3.41
CA ARG A 354 15.08 31.75 3.30
C ARG A 354 14.46 31.71 4.68
N THR A 355 13.57 32.65 4.96
CA THR A 355 12.75 32.62 6.17
C THR A 355 11.69 31.53 6.05
N LEU A 356 11.66 30.60 6.99
CA LEU A 356 10.69 29.50 7.01
C LEU A 356 9.40 29.93 7.71
N PHE A 357 9.52 30.57 8.87
CA PHE A 357 8.40 31.12 9.64
C PHE A 357 8.89 32.25 10.56
N GLN A 358 7.97 33.15 10.91
CA GLN A 358 8.22 34.35 11.74
C GLN A 358 7.18 34.45 12.85
N HIS A 359 7.61 34.96 14.01
CA HIS A 359 6.76 35.28 15.17
C HIS A 359 5.81 34.16 15.61
N VAL A 360 6.29 32.91 15.59
CA VAL A 360 5.50 31.76 16.00
C VAL A 360 5.36 31.72 17.52
N ASN A 361 4.11 31.75 17.98
CA ASN A 361 3.75 31.53 19.38
C ASN A 361 3.03 30.19 19.50
N LEU A 362 3.57 29.30 20.33
CA LEU A 362 3.00 27.97 20.56
C LEU A 362 3.12 27.63 22.04
N ASN A 363 2.05 27.16 22.65
CA ASN A 363 2.06 26.66 24.02
C ASN A 363 1.47 25.26 24.02
N LEU A 364 2.27 24.26 24.40
CA LEU A 364 1.84 22.88 24.55
C LEU A 364 1.64 22.56 26.02
N VAL A 365 0.44 22.11 26.37
CA VAL A 365 0.05 21.76 27.74
C VAL A 365 0.02 20.24 27.90
N ALA A 366 0.12 19.76 29.15
CA ALA A 366 0.11 18.32 29.43
C ALA A 366 -1.19 17.64 28.95
N GLY A 367 -1.07 16.57 28.17
CA GLY A 367 -2.20 15.79 27.64
C GLY A 367 -2.77 16.31 26.31
N GLU A 368 -2.30 17.46 25.83
CA GLU A 368 -2.70 18.01 24.54
C GLU A 368 -2.08 17.23 23.38
N ARG A 369 -2.83 17.08 22.29
CA ARG A 369 -2.36 16.46 21.05
C ARG A 369 -2.30 17.52 19.96
N LEU A 370 -1.08 17.90 19.59
CA LEU A 370 -0.85 18.90 18.54
C LEU A 370 -0.51 18.23 17.22
N GLY A 371 -1.35 18.45 16.20
CA GLY A 371 -1.06 18.05 14.82
C GLY A 371 -0.43 19.19 14.03
N VAL A 372 0.81 19.02 13.55
CA VAL A 372 1.47 20.01 12.67
C VAL A 372 1.22 19.63 11.21
N VAL A 373 0.35 20.37 10.55
CA VAL A 373 -0.01 20.18 9.14
C VAL A 373 0.52 21.31 8.26
N GLY A 374 0.74 21.04 6.99
CA GLY A 374 1.24 22.03 6.03
C GLY A 374 1.94 21.38 4.85
N ARG A 375 2.24 22.17 3.82
CA ARG A 375 2.97 21.69 2.64
C ARG A 375 4.38 21.22 2.99
N ASN A 376 4.89 20.29 2.20
CA ASN A 376 6.28 19.84 2.35
C ASN A 376 7.23 21.01 2.04
N GLY A 377 8.31 21.13 2.82
CA GLY A 377 9.27 22.23 2.68
C GLY A 377 8.91 23.54 3.40
N LEU A 378 7.74 23.67 4.04
CA LEU A 378 7.38 24.85 4.87
C LEU A 378 8.10 24.91 6.23
N GLY A 379 9.01 23.98 6.52
CA GLY A 379 9.75 23.96 7.78
C GLY A 379 9.08 23.20 8.93
N LYS A 380 8.12 22.30 8.67
CA LYS A 380 7.52 21.41 9.70
C LYS A 380 8.59 20.70 10.55
N THR A 381 9.54 20.04 9.89
CA THR A 381 10.68 19.38 10.56
C THR A 381 11.58 20.39 11.25
N SER A 382 11.76 21.58 10.68
CA SER A 382 12.54 22.67 11.30
C SER A 382 11.88 23.17 12.58
N LEU A 383 10.55 23.30 12.62
CA LEU A 383 9.78 23.66 13.81
C LEU A 383 10.00 22.65 14.93
N LEU A 384 9.95 21.35 14.61
CA LEU A 384 10.24 20.28 15.58
C LEU A 384 11.69 20.38 16.08
N LYS A 385 12.68 20.57 15.20
CA LYS A 385 14.09 20.70 15.58
C LYS A 385 14.38 21.92 16.44
N VAL A 386 13.70 23.03 16.20
CA VAL A 386 13.81 24.25 17.02
C VAL A 386 13.18 24.03 18.39
N THR A 387 12.04 23.33 18.42
CA THR A 387 11.39 22.93 19.68
C THR A 387 12.28 22.01 20.52
N LEU A 388 13.05 21.14 19.87
CA LEU A 388 14.04 20.27 20.50
C LEU A 388 15.37 20.97 20.84
N GLN A 389 15.49 22.28 20.53
CA GLN A 389 16.73 23.05 20.65
C GLN A 389 17.92 22.49 19.84
N GLU A 390 17.66 21.66 18.83
CA GLU A 390 18.68 21.14 17.90
C GLU A 390 19.02 22.14 16.77
N LEU A 391 18.09 23.06 16.47
CA LEU A 391 18.28 24.12 15.49
C LEU A 391 18.06 25.47 16.19
N PRO A 392 19.00 26.43 16.10
CA PRO A 392 18.83 27.72 16.72
C PRO A 392 17.70 28.51 16.05
N ALA A 393 16.91 29.20 16.86
CA ALA A 393 15.98 30.21 16.37
C ALA A 393 16.76 31.47 15.98
N ALA A 394 16.34 32.14 14.90
CA ALA A 394 16.89 33.44 14.50
C ALA A 394 16.43 34.56 15.45
N SER A 395 15.22 34.45 15.99
CA SER A 395 14.69 35.32 17.04
C SER A 395 13.62 34.59 17.86
N GLY A 396 13.26 35.15 19.02
CA GLY A 396 12.30 34.57 19.96
C GLY A 396 12.93 33.66 21.02
N ALA A 397 12.10 33.00 21.83
CA ALA A 397 12.53 32.12 22.91
C ALA A 397 11.82 30.76 22.86
N VAL A 398 12.56 29.70 23.16
CA VAL A 398 12.07 28.32 23.29
C VAL A 398 12.27 27.88 24.74
N GLU A 399 11.17 27.71 25.48
CA GLU A 399 11.18 27.26 26.87
C GLU A 399 10.61 25.84 26.98
N ILE A 400 11.38 24.93 27.56
CA ILE A 400 10.98 23.54 27.80
C ILE A 400 10.81 23.33 29.31
N GLY A 401 9.71 22.69 29.71
CA GLY A 401 9.45 22.37 31.11
C GLY A 401 10.54 21.47 31.72
N ALA A 402 10.94 21.73 32.96
CA ALA A 402 12.07 21.04 33.61
C ALA A 402 11.90 19.51 33.75
N ARG A 403 10.68 18.99 33.69
CA ARG A 403 10.36 17.54 33.76
C ARG A 403 9.97 16.95 32.40
N THR A 404 10.12 17.72 31.33
CA THR A 404 9.78 17.30 29.97
C THR A 404 10.89 16.41 29.41
N GLN A 405 10.51 15.19 29.02
CA GLN A 405 11.34 14.17 28.38
C GLN A 405 10.74 13.89 27.00
N ILE A 406 11.29 14.57 25.99
CA ILE A 406 10.78 14.49 24.62
C ILE A 406 11.32 13.22 23.95
N ASN A 407 10.43 12.42 23.39
CA ASN A 407 10.83 11.28 22.55
C ASN A 407 10.61 11.62 21.08
N TYR A 408 11.67 12.01 20.40
CA TYR A 408 11.61 12.46 19.01
C TYR A 408 11.97 11.35 18.00
N VAL A 409 11.18 11.28 16.93
CA VAL A 409 11.38 10.37 15.80
C VAL A 409 11.74 11.18 14.56
N ASP A 410 13.02 11.21 14.21
CA ASP A 410 13.47 11.84 12.96
C ASP A 410 13.38 10.84 11.79
N GLN A 411 12.69 11.23 10.72
CA GLN A 411 12.57 10.44 9.49
C GLN A 411 13.93 10.10 8.85
N ASN A 412 14.96 10.93 9.05
CA ASN A 412 16.27 10.76 8.40
C ASN A 412 17.36 10.21 9.32
N ARG A 413 17.15 10.21 10.64
CA ARG A 413 18.24 10.04 11.63
C ARG A 413 18.22 8.70 12.36
N LEU A 414 17.18 7.90 12.20
CA LEU A 414 17.17 6.53 12.68
C LEU A 414 17.66 5.58 11.59
N LEU A 415 18.96 5.70 11.31
CA LEU A 415 19.68 4.65 10.59
C LEU A 415 19.76 3.45 11.54
N LEU A 416 19.05 2.39 11.19
CA LEU A 416 19.31 1.09 11.79
C LEU A 416 20.66 0.60 11.26
N ASP A 417 21.43 -0.02 12.14
CA ASP A 417 22.69 -0.64 11.75
C ASP A 417 22.39 -1.97 11.04
N ASP A 418 22.56 -1.98 9.71
CA ASP A 418 22.17 -3.10 8.86
C ASP A 418 22.96 -4.39 9.12
N GLU A 419 24.10 -4.29 9.82
CA GLU A 419 24.92 -5.42 10.26
C GLU A 419 24.46 -6.04 11.58
N LYS A 420 23.72 -5.29 12.40
CA LYS A 420 23.22 -5.79 13.68
C LYS A 420 21.96 -6.63 13.52
N THR A 421 21.74 -7.50 14.48
CA THR A 421 20.48 -8.23 14.63
C THR A 421 19.40 -7.36 15.27
N VAL A 422 18.13 -7.74 15.09
CA VAL A 422 17.01 -7.08 15.78
C VAL A 422 17.21 -7.06 17.31
N TRP A 423 17.72 -8.17 17.85
CA TRP A 423 18.08 -8.28 19.26
C TRP A 423 19.11 -7.25 19.70
N GLU A 424 20.24 -7.15 19.00
CA GLU A 424 21.33 -6.24 19.37
C GLU A 424 20.91 -4.78 19.25
N GLU A 425 20.19 -4.45 18.18
CA GLU A 425 19.79 -3.09 17.88
C GLU A 425 18.77 -2.54 18.88
N VAL A 426 17.75 -3.33 19.25
CA VAL A 426 16.75 -2.93 20.25
C VAL A 426 17.26 -3.15 21.67
N GLY A 427 18.03 -4.21 21.91
CA GLY A 427 18.55 -4.57 23.23
C GLY A 427 19.64 -3.62 23.73
N SER A 428 20.45 -3.06 22.84
CA SER A 428 21.56 -2.18 23.20
C SER A 428 22.49 -2.81 24.27
N GLY A 429 22.64 -4.14 24.23
CA GLY A 429 23.42 -4.93 25.19
C GLY A 429 22.68 -5.41 26.46
N GLY A 430 21.40 -5.10 26.64
CA GLY A 430 20.60 -5.56 27.79
C GLY A 430 19.59 -6.65 27.44
N GLU A 431 19.35 -7.59 28.37
CA GLU A 431 18.34 -8.67 28.22
C GLU A 431 16.93 -8.25 28.65
N HIS A 432 16.81 -7.09 29.29
CA HIS A 432 15.56 -6.55 29.81
C HIS A 432 15.30 -5.14 29.27
N VAL A 433 14.02 -4.83 29.08
CA VAL A 433 13.52 -3.51 28.71
C VAL A 433 12.68 -2.99 29.86
N THR A 434 13.09 -1.82 30.38
CA THR A 434 12.34 -1.10 31.41
C THR A 434 11.32 -0.18 30.74
N LEU A 435 10.04 -0.39 31.03
CA LEU A 435 8.91 0.41 30.56
C LEU A 435 8.24 1.08 31.77
N GLY A 436 8.65 2.31 32.08
CA GLY A 436 8.18 3.00 33.29
C GLY A 436 8.62 2.26 34.56
N GLU A 437 7.65 1.78 35.34
CA GLU A 437 7.90 1.01 36.58
C GLU A 437 8.03 -0.51 36.35
N GLN A 438 7.75 -1.00 35.15
CA GLN A 438 7.77 -2.43 34.84
C GLN A 438 9.02 -2.83 34.05
N SER A 439 9.60 -3.98 34.38
CA SER A 439 10.69 -4.60 33.61
C SER A 439 10.17 -5.85 32.92
N ILE A 440 10.41 -5.94 31.61
CA ILE A 440 10.05 -7.10 30.78
C ILE A 440 11.29 -7.64 30.09
N THR A 441 11.33 -8.94 29.78
CA THR A 441 12.42 -9.51 28.99
C THR A 441 12.36 -8.96 27.57
N LEU A 442 13.52 -8.74 26.96
CA LEU A 442 13.62 -8.23 25.58
C LEU A 442 12.92 -9.16 24.58
N ARG A 443 12.97 -10.49 24.80
CA ARG A 443 12.23 -11.45 23.97
C ARG A 443 10.72 -11.23 24.04
N ALA A 444 10.18 -11.08 25.26
CA ALA A 444 8.76 -10.82 25.44
C ALA A 444 8.35 -9.46 24.85
N TYR A 445 9.23 -8.46 24.91
CA TYR A 445 9.02 -7.16 24.27
C TYR A 445 8.95 -7.30 22.75
N LEU A 446 9.96 -7.89 22.11
CA LEU A 446 10.03 -8.04 20.65
C LEU A 446 8.90 -8.91 20.07
N ARG A 447 8.44 -9.94 20.80
CA ARG A 447 7.28 -10.74 20.39
C ARG A 447 6.00 -9.91 20.23
N ARG A 448 5.79 -8.87 21.06
CA ARG A 448 4.63 -7.98 20.93
C ARG A 448 4.69 -7.09 19.69
N PHE A 449 5.89 -6.85 19.16
CA PHE A 449 6.11 -6.20 17.85
C PHE A 449 6.10 -7.22 16.69
N LEU A 450 5.58 -8.42 16.91
CA LEU A 450 5.44 -9.51 15.94
C LEU A 450 6.77 -10.08 15.42
N PHE A 451 7.84 -10.02 16.22
CA PHE A 451 9.08 -10.73 15.92
C PHE A 451 9.06 -12.14 16.52
N SER A 452 9.07 -13.17 15.66
CA SER A 452 9.29 -14.57 16.05
C SER A 452 10.72 -14.80 16.54
N GLU A 453 10.97 -15.89 17.28
CA GLU A 453 12.31 -16.25 17.79
C GLU A 453 13.40 -16.30 16.70
N GLU A 454 13.08 -16.83 15.52
CA GLU A 454 14.02 -16.86 14.39
C GLU A 454 14.34 -15.45 13.89
N ARG A 455 13.30 -14.62 13.75
CA ARG A 455 13.42 -13.22 13.27
C ARG A 455 14.16 -12.30 14.24
N ILE A 456 14.10 -12.55 15.55
CA ILE A 456 14.80 -11.76 16.56
C ILE A 456 16.33 -11.79 16.34
N ASN A 457 16.86 -12.91 15.84
CA ASN A 457 18.30 -13.10 15.60
C ASN A 457 18.71 -12.81 14.15
N THR A 458 17.79 -12.34 13.31
CA THR A 458 18.08 -12.01 11.91
C THR A 458 18.72 -10.61 11.81
N LYS A 459 19.64 -10.43 10.87
CA LYS A 459 20.26 -9.12 10.56
C LYS A 459 19.22 -8.15 10.00
N ILE A 460 19.37 -6.86 10.31
CA ILE A 460 18.44 -5.82 9.87
C ILE A 460 18.43 -5.64 8.34
N SER A 461 19.57 -5.84 7.68
CA SER A 461 19.68 -5.87 6.21
C SER A 461 18.73 -6.86 5.53
N GLN A 462 18.33 -7.92 6.22
CA GLN A 462 17.47 -8.98 5.68
C GLN A 462 15.98 -8.77 6.02
N LEU A 463 15.64 -7.71 6.73
CA LEU A 463 14.27 -7.38 7.10
C LEU A 463 13.57 -6.59 5.99
N SER A 464 12.27 -6.84 5.82
CA SER A 464 11.41 -6.02 4.98
C SER A 464 11.28 -4.59 5.53
N GLY A 465 10.90 -3.62 4.68
CA GLY A 465 10.71 -2.23 5.11
C GLY A 465 9.73 -2.08 6.28
N GLY A 466 8.62 -2.84 6.28
CA GLY A 466 7.67 -2.83 7.39
C GLY A 466 8.21 -3.44 8.67
N GLU A 467 9.07 -4.46 8.59
CA GLU A 467 9.78 -5.01 9.75
C GLU A 467 10.80 -4.00 10.30
N ARG A 468 11.58 -3.34 9.43
CA ARG A 468 12.49 -2.26 9.82
C ARG A 468 11.76 -1.14 10.56
N SER A 469 10.59 -0.72 10.07
CA SER A 469 9.74 0.25 10.78
C SER A 469 9.27 -0.23 12.16
N ARG A 470 9.01 -1.54 12.35
CA ARG A 470 8.66 -2.09 13.66
C ARG A 470 9.86 -2.16 14.61
N VAL A 471 11.05 -2.53 14.12
CA VAL A 471 12.30 -2.47 14.91
C VAL A 471 12.55 -1.06 15.39
N LEU A 472 12.38 -0.10 14.48
CA LEU A 472 12.51 1.32 14.76
C LEU A 472 11.59 1.78 15.89
N LEU A 473 10.30 1.45 15.76
CA LEU A 473 9.28 1.77 16.74
C LEU A 473 9.60 1.15 18.12
N ALA A 474 10.06 -0.10 18.15
CA ALA A 474 10.47 -0.78 19.38
C ALA A 474 11.67 -0.09 20.05
N LYS A 475 12.66 0.34 19.25
CA LYS A 475 13.83 1.07 19.76
C LYS A 475 13.44 2.42 20.37
N ILE A 476 12.47 3.12 19.78
CA ILE A 476 11.98 4.42 20.24
C ILE A 476 11.15 4.27 21.52
N LEU A 477 10.17 3.36 21.51
CA LEU A 477 9.28 3.15 22.65
C LEU A 477 10.01 2.62 23.88
N LYS A 478 11.12 1.89 23.70
CA LYS A 478 12.02 1.47 24.78
C LYS A 478 12.58 2.64 25.59
N ARG A 479 12.86 3.79 24.98
CA ARG A 479 13.41 4.96 25.71
C ARG A 479 12.39 5.62 26.61
N GLY A 480 11.09 5.35 26.41
CA GLY A 480 10.02 6.10 27.04
C GLY A 480 10.00 7.56 26.61
N GLY A 481 9.14 8.35 27.24
CA GLY A 481 8.96 9.77 26.94
C GLY A 481 7.64 10.23 27.52
N ASN A 482 7.56 11.52 27.85
CA ASN A 482 6.31 12.13 28.30
C ASN A 482 5.82 13.23 27.35
N VAL A 483 6.51 13.43 26.21
CA VAL A 483 6.10 14.27 25.08
C VAL A 483 6.38 13.57 23.76
#